data_AF-T0YKX5-F1
#
_entry.id   AF-T0YKX5-F1
#
_cell.length_a   1.000
_cell.length_b   1.000
_cell.length_c   1.000
_cell.angle_alpha   90.00
_cell.angle_beta   90.00
_cell.angle_gamma   90.00
#
_symmetry.space_group_name_H-M   'P 1'
#
loop_
_entity.id
_entity.type
_entity.pdbx_description
1 polymer ?
#
loop_
_entity_poly.entity_id
_entity_poly.type
_entity_poly.pdbx_seq_one_letter_code
_entity_poly.pdbx_strand_id
1 'polypeptide(L)'
;MLETGVGRAHNLSLATLDGFTLPSDLSASDRYYREDLVEPPFALGPGSTLRPRPGPGIGVDPVEARVARWTRRQWELPFPSVARN
;
A
#
# COMPACT_ATOMS: atom_id res chain seq x y z
N MET A 1 -4.95 5.19 -9.21
CA MET A 1 -5.65 6.31 -8.53
C MET A 1 -4.71 7.18 -7.67
N LEU A 2 -3.45 7.38 -8.08
CA LEU A 2 -2.42 8.08 -7.28
C LEU A 2 -2.38 7.59 -5.82
N GLU A 3 -2.33 6.28 -5.64
CA GLU A 3 -2.41 5.64 -4.34
C GLU A 3 -1.12 5.88 -3.54
N THR A 4 -1.28 6.10 -2.24
CA THR A 4 -0.20 5.91 -1.27
C THR A 4 0.23 4.44 -1.26
N GLY A 5 1.35 4.14 -0.60
CA GLY A 5 1.90 2.80 -0.53
C GLY A 5 0.91 1.74 -0.05
N VAL A 6 -0.04 2.08 0.84
CA VAL A 6 -1.07 1.14 1.32
C VAL A 6 -2.01 0.70 0.20
N GLY A 7 -2.59 1.64 -0.54
CA GLY A 7 -3.48 1.32 -1.66
C GLY A 7 -2.73 0.66 -2.81
N ARG A 8 -1.50 1.12 -3.08
CA ARG A 8 -0.62 0.56 -4.10
C ARG A 8 -0.27 -0.90 -3.83
N ALA A 9 0.01 -1.26 -2.57
CA ALA A 9 0.32 -2.63 -2.20
C ALA A 9 -0.86 -3.58 -2.46
N HIS A 10 -2.09 -3.16 -2.09
CA HIS A 10 -3.30 -3.93 -2.40
C HIS A 10 -3.50 -4.09 -3.92
N ASN A 11 -3.39 -2.99 -4.67
CA ASN A 11 -3.60 -3.00 -6.12
C ASN A 11 -2.53 -3.85 -6.84
N LEU A 12 -1.27 -3.79 -6.37
CA LEU A 12 -0.20 -4.62 -6.91
C LEU A 12 -0.44 -6.11 -6.66
N SER A 13 -0.96 -6.49 -5.49
CA SER A 13 -1.36 -7.88 -5.23
C SER A 13 -2.51 -8.32 -6.13
N LEU A 14 -3.52 -7.47 -6.34
CA LEU A 14 -4.62 -7.74 -7.27
C LEU A 14 -4.12 -7.94 -8.71
N ALA A 15 -3.16 -7.12 -9.15
CA ALA A 15 -2.57 -7.19 -10.49
C ALA A 15 -1.80 -8.49 -10.77
N THR A 16 -1.57 -9.34 -9.75
CA THR A 16 -0.97 -10.67 -9.94
C THR A 16 -1.97 -11.79 -10.22
N LEU A 17 -3.28 -11.53 -10.09
CA LEU A 17 -4.30 -12.53 -10.34
C LEU A 17 -4.45 -12.87 -11.82
N ASP A 18 -4.95 -14.08 -12.07
CA ASP A 18 -5.31 -14.52 -13.41
C ASP A 18 -6.34 -13.54 -14.04
N GLY A 19 -6.13 -13.23 -15.32
CA GLY A 19 -6.95 -12.28 -16.07
C GLY A 19 -6.39 -10.85 -16.13
N PHE A 20 -5.44 -10.48 -15.26
CA PHE A 20 -4.70 -9.21 -15.37
C PHE A 20 -3.50 -9.35 -16.32
N THR A 21 -3.80 -9.43 -17.62
CA THR A 21 -2.77 -9.69 -18.66
C THR A 21 -2.19 -8.42 -19.29
N LEU A 22 -2.80 -7.27 -19.07
CA LEU A 22 -2.30 -5.97 -19.53
C LEU A 22 -1.55 -5.24 -18.39
N PRO A 23 -0.56 -4.40 -18.72
CA PRO A 23 0.14 -3.59 -17.72
C PRO A 23 -0.84 -2.75 -16.90
N SER A 24 -0.76 -2.86 -15.58
CA SER A 24 -1.51 -2.00 -14.66
C SER A 24 -0.88 -0.61 -14.57
N ASP A 25 -1.70 0.41 -14.32
CA ASP A 25 -1.22 1.78 -14.05
C ASP A 25 -0.66 1.89 -12.62
N LEU A 26 0.44 1.17 -12.39
CA LEU A 26 1.21 1.12 -11.14
C LEU A 26 2.66 1.50 -11.44
N SER A 27 3.28 2.26 -10.56
CA SER A 27 4.66 2.75 -10.74
C SER A 27 5.41 2.83 -9.41
N ALA A 28 6.66 3.28 -9.41
CA ALA A 28 7.42 3.52 -8.18
C ALA A 28 6.83 4.68 -7.35
N SER A 29 7.02 4.63 -6.03
CA SER A 29 6.49 5.63 -5.09
C SER A 29 7.01 7.03 -5.42
N ASP A 30 8.27 7.13 -5.80
CA ASP A 30 8.98 8.39 -6.11
C ASP A 30 8.52 9.08 -7.40
N ARG A 31 7.74 8.41 -8.26
CA ARG A 31 7.07 9.05 -9.39
C ARG A 31 6.04 10.08 -8.94
N TYR A 32 5.42 9.89 -7.77
CA TYR A 32 4.32 10.74 -7.29
C TYR A 32 4.63 11.47 -5.99
N TYR A 33 5.37 10.83 -5.08
CA TYR A 33 5.60 11.35 -3.74
C TYR A 33 7.08 11.42 -3.41
N ARG A 34 7.51 12.53 -2.82
CA ARG A 34 8.87 12.64 -2.25
C ARG A 34 9.09 11.67 -1.10
N GLU A 35 8.04 11.42 -0.31
CA GLU A 35 8.03 10.50 0.82
C GLU A 35 6.67 9.78 0.84
N ASP A 36 6.69 8.45 0.77
CA ASP A 36 5.49 7.61 0.86
C ASP A 36 5.19 7.25 2.33
N LEU A 37 3.96 6.80 2.60
CA LEU A 37 3.48 6.47 3.93
C LEU A 37 3.89 5.09 4.42
N VAL A 38 4.59 4.29 3.61
CA VAL A 38 4.97 2.90 3.94
C VAL A 38 6.48 2.68 3.84
N GLU A 39 6.95 1.62 4.50
CA GLU A 39 8.31 1.10 4.35
C GLU A 39 8.25 -0.42 4.02
N PRO A 40 9.03 -0.91 3.04
CA PRO A 40 9.84 -0.13 2.10
C PRO A 40 8.99 0.52 1.00
N PRO A 41 9.36 1.71 0.48
CA PRO A 41 8.69 2.31 -0.66
C PRO A 41 8.84 1.42 -1.92
N PHE A 42 7.91 1.57 -2.86
CA PHE A 42 7.96 0.80 -4.10
C PHE A 42 8.96 1.41 -5.07
N ALA A 43 9.86 0.58 -5.58
CA ALA A 43 10.84 0.95 -6.60
C ALA A 43 10.71 0.00 -7.79
N LEU A 44 10.94 0.50 -9.00
CA LEU A 44 10.92 -0.34 -10.21
C LEU A 44 12.11 -1.31 -10.20
N GLY A 45 11.82 -2.58 -10.44
CA GLY A 45 12.81 -3.60 -10.72
C GLY A 45 13.17 -3.68 -12.21
N PRO A 46 13.92 -4.72 -12.61
CA PRO A 46 14.24 -4.97 -14.02
C PRO A 46 12.99 -5.01 -14.92
N GLY A 47 13.12 -4.46 -16.13
CA GLY A 47 12.00 -4.40 -17.09
C GLY A 47 10.88 -3.45 -16.70
N SER A 48 11.15 -2.46 -15.83
CA SER A 48 10.14 -1.52 -15.31
C SER A 48 8.97 -2.21 -14.61
N THR A 49 9.27 -3.29 -13.88
CA THR A 49 8.26 -4.10 -13.20
C THR A 49 8.19 -3.80 -11.70
N LEU A 50 7.02 -4.06 -11.12
CA LEU A 50 6.81 -4.11 -9.68
C LEU A 50 6.40 -5.53 -9.27
N ARG A 51 6.71 -5.92 -8.05
CA ARG A 51 6.30 -7.21 -7.47
C ARG A 51 5.74 -6.99 -6.07
N PRO A 52 4.65 -7.69 -5.68
CA PRO A 52 4.24 -7.73 -4.28
C PRO A 52 5.37 -8.27 -3.41
N ARG A 53 5.42 -7.80 -2.15
CA ARG A 53 6.34 -8.36 -1.17
C ARG A 53 5.70 -9.57 -0.48
N PRO A 54 6.47 -10.64 -0.22
CA PRO A 54 5.95 -11.80 0.48
C PRO A 54 5.71 -11.48 1.97
N GLY A 55 4.77 -12.20 2.59
CA GLY A 55 4.44 -12.06 4.01
C GLY A 55 2.95 -11.86 4.25
N PRO A 56 2.52 -11.82 5.52
CA PRO A 56 1.13 -11.56 5.88
C PRO A 56 0.71 -10.13 5.51
N GLY A 57 -0.59 -9.95 5.26
CA GLY A 57 -1.15 -8.64 4.92
C GLY A 57 -0.71 -8.15 3.55
N ILE A 58 -0.30 -6.89 3.45
CA ILE A 58 0.09 -6.22 2.19
C ILE A 58 1.60 -6.18 1.95
N GLY A 59 2.40 -6.82 2.81
CA GLY A 59 3.85 -6.93 2.66
C GLY A 59 4.62 -5.62 2.83
N VAL A 60 3.98 -4.55 3.28
CA VAL A 60 4.62 -3.27 3.64
C VAL A 60 3.99 -2.74 4.94
N ASP A 61 4.79 -2.01 5.71
CA ASP A 61 4.35 -1.45 6.98
C ASP A 61 4.07 0.05 6.83
N PRO A 62 2.87 0.54 7.21
CA PRO A 62 2.64 1.97 7.35
C PRO A 62 3.58 2.57 8.39
N VAL A 63 4.25 3.67 8.05
CA VAL A 63 5.11 4.39 8.99
C VAL A 63 4.24 5.38 9.75
N GLU A 64 3.92 5.07 11.01
CA GLU A 64 2.95 5.81 11.81
C GLU A 64 3.31 7.29 11.93
N ALA A 65 4.59 7.61 12.08
CA ALA A 65 5.07 8.99 12.12
C ALA A 65 4.76 9.76 10.83
N ARG A 66 4.88 9.11 9.66
CA ARG A 66 4.55 9.72 8.35
C ARG A 66 3.05 9.87 8.19
N VAL A 67 2.27 8.86 8.58
CA VAL A 67 0.81 8.93 8.60
C VAL A 67 0.36 10.11 9.47
N ALA A 68 0.80 10.16 10.73
CA ALA A 68 0.46 11.22 11.67
C ALA A 68 0.82 12.62 11.15
N ARG A 69 2.00 12.78 10.53
CA ARG A 69 2.46 14.04 9.94
C ARG A 69 1.50 14.59 8.88
N TRP A 70 0.94 13.71 8.05
CA TRP A 70 0.07 14.09 6.93
C TRP A 70 -1.43 14.01 7.25
N THR A 71 -1.81 13.52 8.43
CA THR A 71 -3.20 13.48 8.90
C THR A 71 -3.80 14.88 9.01
N ARG A 72 -5.00 15.06 8.45
CA ARG A 72 -5.80 16.30 8.61
C ARG A 72 -6.96 16.14 9.58
N ARG A 73 -7.47 14.92 9.74
CA ARG A 73 -8.57 14.57 10.64
C ARG A 73 -8.39 13.10 11.07
N GLN A 74 -8.74 12.80 12.31
CA GLN A 74 -8.70 11.47 12.89
C GLN A 74 -9.96 11.26 13.72
N TRP A 75 -10.52 10.07 13.64
CA TRP A 75 -11.64 9.62 14.46
C TRP A 75 -11.31 8.26 15.03
N GLU A 76 -11.57 8.08 16.32
CA GLU A 76 -11.44 6.81 17.01
C GLU A 76 -12.83 6.39 17.47
N LEU A 77 -13.21 5.18 17.09
CA LEU A 77 -14.49 4.60 17.44
C LEU A 77 -14.23 3.35 18.28
N PRO A 78 -14.93 3.16 19.41
CA PRO A 78 -14.80 1.94 20.18
C PRO A 78 -15.27 0.76 19.34
N PHE A 79 -14.45 -0.29 19.25
CA PHE A 79 -14.89 -1.53 18.62
C PHE A 79 -15.87 -2.22 19.57
N PRO A 80 -17.10 -2.57 19.13
CA PRO A 80 -18.03 -3.29 19.98
C PRO A 80 -17.40 -4.63 20.37
N SER A 81 -17.27 -4.88 21.68
CA SER A 81 -16.78 -6.16 22.17
C SER A 81 -17.76 -7.24 21.74
N VAL A 82 -17.34 -8.13 20.84
CA VAL A 82 -18.09 -9.35 20.57
C VAL A 82 -18.04 -10.17 21.86
N ALA A 83 -19.19 -10.33 22.54
CA ALA A 83 -19.30 -11.26 23.65
C ALA A 83 -18.86 -12.64 23.14
N ARG A 84 -17.70 -13.11 23.61
CA ARG A 84 -17.25 -14.48 23.31
C ARG A 84 -18.12 -15.40 24.18
N ASN A 85 -18.95 -16.23 23.54
CA ASN A 85 -19.55 -17.39 24.19
C ASN A 85 -18.48 -18.43 24.53
#